data_AF-A0A7J3JQD9-F1
#
_entry.id   AF-A0A7J3JQD9-F1
#
_cell.length_a   1.000
_cell.length_b   1.000
_cell.length_c   1.000
_cell.angle_alpha   90.00
_cell.angle_beta   90.00
_cell.angle_gamma   90.00
#
_symmetry.space_group_name_H-M   'P 1'
#
loop_
_entity.id
_entity.type
_entity.pdbx_description
1 polymer ?
#
loop_
_entity_poly.entity_id
_entity_poly.type
_entity_poly.pdbx_seq_one_letter_code
_entity_poly.pdbx_strand_id
1 'polypeptide(L)'
;MPRKTRQQNPNICPRCSTIVSSPKRTWQLVAPMPDSSGRITITVMGAYECPSCNYKWRAVISKMKVGGDSIEIESSKGKGLKLSSEEKETRKPAVIELDLKEILEEE
;
A
#
# COMPACT_ATOMS: atom_id res chain seq x y z
N MET A 1 -11.76 -20.08 22.21
CA MET A 1 -11.04 -18.78 22.26
C MET A 1 -11.64 -17.84 21.23
N PRO A 2 -12.27 -16.72 21.61
CA PRO A 2 -12.86 -15.80 20.64
C PRO A 2 -11.74 -15.06 19.88
N ARG A 3 -11.50 -15.46 18.62
CA ARG A 3 -10.70 -14.66 17.69
C ARG A 3 -11.49 -13.39 17.39
N LYS A 4 -11.16 -12.29 18.07
CA LYS A 4 -11.81 -11.00 17.85
C LYS A 4 -11.31 -10.43 16.50
N THR A 5 -11.86 -10.97 15.42
CA THR A 5 -11.60 -10.57 14.04
C THR A 5 -12.40 -9.30 13.73
N ARG A 6 -12.07 -8.19 14.41
CA ARG A 6 -12.32 -6.88 13.83
C ARG A 6 -11.00 -6.48 13.21
N GLN A 7 -10.95 -6.30 11.90
CA GLN A 7 -9.87 -5.61 11.22
C GLN A 7 -9.82 -4.20 11.81
N GLN A 8 -9.16 -4.05 12.96
CA GLN A 8 -8.93 -2.76 13.59
C GLN A 8 -7.95 -2.03 12.69
N ASN A 9 -8.23 -0.76 12.42
CA ASN A 9 -7.32 0.09 11.66
C ASN A 9 -5.93 -0.02 12.30
N PRO A 10 -4.87 -0.39 11.54
CA PRO A 10 -3.55 -0.69 12.09
C PRO A 10 -2.94 0.50 12.86
N ASN A 11 -3.40 1.70 12.50
CA ASN A 11 -2.95 2.99 13.02
C ASN A 11 -3.63 3.42 14.33
N ILE A 12 -4.59 2.65 14.89
CA ILE A 12 -5.30 3.03 16.13
C ILE A 12 -4.73 2.27 17.32
N CYS A 13 -4.34 3.01 18.37
CA CYS A 13 -3.88 2.40 19.61
C CYS A 13 -5.01 1.60 20.29
N PRO A 14 -4.81 0.32 20.63
CA PRO A 14 -5.85 -0.51 21.24
C PRO A 14 -6.19 -0.13 22.69
N ARG A 15 -5.36 0.72 23.34
CA ARG A 15 -5.52 1.09 24.76
C ARG A 15 -6.17 2.45 24.98
N CYS A 16 -5.81 3.45 24.17
CA CYS A 16 -6.27 4.84 24.32
C CYS A 16 -6.89 5.41 23.04
N SER A 17 -7.03 4.61 21.98
CA SER A 17 -7.59 5.01 20.69
C SER A 17 -6.89 6.17 19.96
N THR A 18 -5.71 6.61 20.41
CA THR A 18 -4.89 7.58 19.68
C THR A 18 -4.51 7.04 18.30
N ILE A 19 -4.64 7.89 17.28
CA ILE A 19 -4.25 7.59 15.91
C ILE A 19 -2.74 7.88 15.75
N VAL A 20 -1.99 6.90 15.27
CA VAL A 20 -0.56 7.00 15.00
C VAL A 20 -0.35 6.92 13.48
N SER A 21 0.27 7.95 12.90
CA SER A 21 0.43 8.08 11.44
C SER A 21 1.38 7.03 10.85
N SER A 22 2.49 6.74 11.52
CA SER A 22 3.53 5.85 11.00
C SER A 22 4.04 4.83 12.03
N PRO A 23 4.40 3.61 11.60
CA PRO A 23 5.05 2.62 12.44
C PRO A 23 6.49 3.03 12.77
N LYS A 24 6.98 2.64 13.96
CA LYS A 24 8.38 2.86 14.38
C LYS A 24 9.35 1.94 13.65
N ARG A 25 8.93 0.71 13.38
CA ARG A 25 9.71 -0.30 12.66
C ARG A 25 8.80 -1.11 11.76
N THR A 26 9.28 -1.42 10.56
CA THR A 26 8.60 -2.29 9.61
C THR A 26 9.48 -3.46 9.25
N TRP A 27 8.89 -4.64 9.09
CA TRP A 27 9.57 -5.80 8.54
C TRP A 27 8.66 -6.55 7.59
N GLN A 28 9.27 -7.32 6.69
CA GLN A 28 8.57 -8.11 5.69
C GLN A 28 8.55 -9.57 6.13
N LEU A 29 7.40 -10.21 5.99
CA LEU A 29 7.23 -11.65 6.13
C LEU A 29 6.89 -12.21 4.76
N VAL A 30 7.79 -13.03 4.21
CA VAL A 30 7.62 -13.69 2.91
C VAL A 30 7.10 -15.09 3.16
N ALA A 31 6.01 -15.46 2.48
CA ALA A 31 5.48 -16.83 2.55
C ALA A 31 6.52 -17.83 2.00
N PRO A 32 6.77 -18.95 2.70
CA PRO A 32 7.80 -19.91 2.29
C PRO A 32 7.40 -20.73 1.06
N MET A 33 6.10 -20.84 0.78
CA MET A 33 5.57 -21.57 -0.37
C MET A 33 4.75 -20.62 -1.25
N PRO A 34 4.91 -20.67 -2.59
CA PRO A 34 4.04 -19.95 -3.49
C PRO A 34 2.61 -20.51 -3.45
N ASP A 35 1.65 -19.63 -3.73
CA ASP A 35 0.23 -19.96 -3.88
C ASP A 35 -0.01 -20.82 -5.16
N SER A 36 -1.22 -21.32 -5.38
CA SER A 36 -1.54 -22.20 -6.52
C SER A 36 -1.26 -21.55 -7.88
N SER A 37 -1.26 -20.21 -7.96
CA SER A 37 -0.90 -19.43 -9.15
C SER A 37 0.58 -19.01 -9.19
N GLY A 38 1.46 -19.61 -8.39
CA GLY A 38 2.88 -19.26 -8.34
C GLY A 38 3.17 -17.91 -7.64
N ARG A 39 2.19 -17.33 -6.96
CA ARG A 39 2.31 -16.02 -6.28
C ARG A 39 2.89 -16.17 -4.89
N ILE A 40 3.93 -15.41 -4.58
CA ILE A 40 4.51 -15.31 -3.24
C ILE A 40 3.80 -14.19 -2.48
N THR A 41 3.28 -14.49 -1.29
CA THR A 41 2.68 -13.47 -0.43
C THR A 41 3.76 -12.79 0.41
N ILE A 42 3.92 -11.49 0.23
CA ILE A 42 4.75 -10.60 1.05
C ILE A 42 3.82 -9.80 1.96
N THR A 43 3.95 -10.01 3.27
CA THR A 43 3.21 -9.27 4.29
C THR A 43 4.11 -8.24 4.95
N VAL A 44 3.77 -6.96 4.86
CA VAL A 44 4.48 -5.88 5.55
C VAL A 44 3.84 -5.68 6.91
N MET A 45 4.61 -5.96 7.95
CA MET A 45 4.20 -5.78 9.34
C MET A 45 4.80 -4.49 9.90
N GLY A 46 4.04 -3.79 10.74
CA GLY A 46 4.47 -2.61 11.47
C GLY A 46 4.46 -2.83 12.97
N ALA A 47 5.50 -2.36 13.65
CA ALA A 47 5.49 -2.12 15.09
C ALA A 47 5.18 -0.65 15.35
N TYR A 48 4.15 -0.40 16.16
CA TYR A 48 3.69 0.92 16.54
C TYR A 48 3.97 1.15 18.02
N GLU A 49 4.20 2.41 18.36
CA GLU A 49 4.36 2.88 19.74
C GLU A 49 3.43 4.07 19.93
N CYS A 50 2.57 4.01 20.94
CA CYS A 50 1.61 5.07 21.20
C CYS A 50 2.32 6.27 21.85
N PRO A 51 2.21 7.50 21.30
CA PRO A 51 2.77 8.68 21.96
C PRO A 51 2.02 9.04 23.25
N SER A 52 0.73 8.72 23.37
CA SER A 52 -0.09 9.06 24.54
C SER A 52 0.05 8.11 25.73
N CYS A 53 0.31 6.81 25.52
CA CYS A 53 0.29 5.80 26.59
C CYS A 53 1.47 4.82 26.56
N ASN A 54 2.47 5.05 25.70
CA ASN A 54 3.65 4.19 25.48
C ASN A 54 3.37 2.71 25.20
N TYR A 55 2.13 2.36 24.86
CA TYR A 55 1.77 0.99 24.49
C TYR A 55 2.36 0.61 23.13
N LYS A 56 2.90 -0.60 23.03
CA LYS A 56 3.51 -1.13 21.81
C LYS A 56 2.62 -2.22 21.23
N TRP A 57 2.31 -2.14 19.94
CA TRP A 57 1.54 -3.17 19.24
C TRP A 57 2.10 -3.46 17.85
N ARG A 58 1.68 -4.59 17.28
CA ARG A 58 2.05 -5.03 15.94
C ARG A 58 0.78 -5.09 15.10
N ALA A 59 0.83 -4.58 13.88
CA ALA A 59 -0.30 -4.63 12.96
C ALA A 59 0.19 -4.86 11.52
N VAL A 60 -0.71 -5.43 10.69
CA VAL A 60 -0.45 -5.61 9.26
C VAL A 60 -0.68 -4.28 8.56
N ILE A 61 0.32 -3.78 7.84
CA ILE A 61 0.23 -2.54 7.07
C ILE A 61 -0.28 -2.84 5.66
N SER A 62 0.34 -3.83 5.02
CA SER A 62 0.05 -4.18 3.64
C SER A 62 0.28 -5.67 3.41
N LYS A 63 -0.52 -6.24 2.51
CA LYS A 63 -0.37 -7.60 2.02
C LYS A 63 -0.30 -7.54 0.50
N MET A 64 0.81 -8.02 -0.04
CA MET A 64 1.09 -8.00 -1.47
C MET A 64 1.32 -9.44 -1.94
N LYS A 65 0.74 -9.81 -3.08
CA LYS A 65 1.01 -11.09 -3.74
C LYS A 65 1.81 -10.80 -5.00
N VAL A 66 3.00 -11.39 -5.09
CA VAL A 66 3.99 -11.14 -6.14
C VAL A 66 4.35 -12.45 -6.82
N GLY A 67 4.05 -12.60 -8.11
CA GLY A 67 4.41 -13.78 -8.92
C GLY A 67 3.33 -14.13 -9.95
N GLY A 68 3.69 -14.86 -11.01
CA GLY A 68 2.77 -15.26 -12.10
C GLY A 68 2.09 -14.07 -12.79
N ASP A 69 2.79 -13.39 -13.69
CA ASP A 69 2.32 -12.33 -14.62
C ASP A 69 1.46 -11.18 -14.05
N SER A 70 1.35 -11.09 -12.71
CA SER A 70 0.41 -10.17 -12.06
C SER A 70 0.80 -9.87 -10.61
N ILE A 71 0.65 -8.62 -10.22
CA ILE A 71 0.85 -8.11 -8.86
C ILE A 71 -0.52 -7.76 -8.29
N GLU A 72 -0.93 -8.42 -7.21
CA GLU A 72 -2.17 -8.09 -6.50
C GLU A 72 -1.85 -7.41 -5.18
N ILE A 73 -2.35 -6.18 -5.01
CA ILE A 73 -2.23 -5.40 -3.77
C ILE A 73 -3.59 -5.47 -3.06
N GLU A 74 -3.67 -6.22 -1.95
CA GLU A 74 -4.87 -6.28 -1.12
C GLU A 74 -4.82 -5.13 -0.10
N SER A 75 -5.50 -4.02 -0.40
CA SER A 75 -5.68 -2.93 0.55
C SER A 75 -6.91 -3.19 1.43
N SER A 76 -6.84 -2.82 2.71
CA SER A 76 -7.80 -3.09 3.79
C SER A 76 -9.24 -2.56 3.58
N LYS A 77 -9.54 -1.98 2.41
CA LYS A 77 -10.80 -1.31 2.07
C LYS A 77 -11.51 -1.92 0.85
N GLY A 78 -11.17 -3.16 0.47
CA GLY A 78 -11.95 -3.97 -0.48
C GLY A 78 -11.77 -3.65 -1.97
N LYS A 79 -10.91 -2.69 -2.34
CA LYS A 79 -10.46 -2.49 -3.73
C LYS A 79 -9.05 -3.04 -3.88
N GLY A 80 -8.95 -4.30 -4.32
CA GLY A 80 -7.68 -4.87 -4.76
C GLY A 80 -7.30 -4.30 -6.12
N LEU A 81 -6.09 -3.75 -6.24
CA LEU A 81 -5.51 -3.39 -7.53
C LEU A 81 -4.78 -4.62 -8.07
N LYS A 82 -5.26 -5.15 -9.21
CA LYS A 82 -4.54 -6.15 -10.00
C LYS A 82 -3.78 -5.41 -11.08
N LEU A 83 -2.46 -5.45 -11.01
CA LEU A 83 -1.57 -4.97 -12.07
C LEU A 83 -1.07 -6.20 -12.83
N SER A 84 -1.66 -6.50 -13.98
CA SER A 84 -1.15 -7.50 -14.92
C SER A 84 -0.10 -6.86 -15.82
N SER A 85 0.97 -7.59 -16.12
CA SER A 85 1.97 -7.20 -17.11
C SER A 85 1.47 -7.49 -18.52
N GLU A 86 0.50 -6.69 -18.99
CA GLU A 86 0.35 -6.40 -20.40
C GLU A 86 0.98 -5.02 -20.64
N GLU A 87 2.03 -4.99 -21.47
CA GLU A 87 2.65 -3.75 -21.92
C GLU A 87 1.64 -2.87 -22.69
N LYS A 88 1.81 -1.54 -22.52
CA LYS A 88 1.27 -0.42 -23.30
C LYS A 88 -0.18 0.02 -23.03
N GLU A 89 -0.29 1.07 -22.20
CA GLU A 89 -0.74 2.35 -22.75
C GLU A 89 0.32 3.41 -22.44
N THR A 90 0.92 3.91 -23.51
CA THR A 90 1.72 5.13 -23.52
C THR A 90 0.99 6.20 -22.73
N ARG A 91 1.61 6.72 -21.66
CA ARG A 91 1.23 8.04 -21.16
C ARG A 91 1.44 8.97 -22.35
N LYS A 92 0.37 9.32 -23.06
CA LYS A 92 0.43 10.34 -24.11
C LYS A 92 1.11 11.56 -23.46
N PRO A 93 2.25 12.06 -23.98
CA PRO A 93 2.78 13.30 -23.46
C PRO A 93 1.69 14.35 -23.60
N ALA A 94 1.48 15.15 -22.56
CA ALA A 94 0.61 16.31 -22.67
C ALA A 94 1.21 17.21 -23.74
N VAL A 95 0.56 17.30 -24.91
CA VAL A 95 0.91 18.27 -25.94
C VAL A 95 0.49 19.62 -25.38
N ILE A 96 1.45 20.46 -25.05
CA ILE A 96 1.21 21.86 -24.71
C ILE A 96 1.19 22.58 -26.05
N GLU A 97 0.00 22.96 -26.51
CA GLU A 97 -0.16 23.82 -27.69
C GLU A 97 0.33 25.22 -27.31
N LEU A 98 1.49 25.60 -27.83
CA LEU A 98 1.98 26.99 -27.75
C LEU A 98 1.47 27.70 -28.99
N ASP A 99 0.49 28.59 -28.82
CA ASP A 99 0.05 29.49 -29.89
C ASP A 99 1.19 30.46 -30.21
N LEU A 100 1.82 30.30 -31.38
CA LEU A 100 2.93 31.14 -31.88
C LEU A 100 2.60 32.64 -31.98
N LYS A 101 1.33 33.01 -31.77
CA LYS A 101 0.87 34.41 -31.74
C LYS A 101 1.32 35.16 -30.49
N GLU A 102 1.52 34.47 -29.37
CA GLU A 102 1.86 35.11 -28.09
C GLU A 102 3.35 35.46 -27.96
N ILE A 103 4.23 34.83 -28.75
CA ILE A 103 5.69 35.05 -28.72
C ILE A 103 6.16 36.16 -29.68
N LEU A 104 5.37 36.47 -30.73
CA LEU A 104 5.75 37.43 -31.77
C LEU A 104 5.28 38.87 -31.47
N GLU A 105 4.58 39.10 -30.36
CA GLU A 105 4.05 40.41 -29.96
C GLU A 105 4.86 41.06 -28.83
N GLU A 106 5.97 40.42 -28.42
CA GLU A 106 6.96 40.93 -27.46
C GLU A 106 8.34 41.23 -28.10
N GLU A 107 8.37 41.60 -29.39
CA GLU A 107 9.54 42.25 -30.02
C GLU A 107 9.16 43.59 -30.69
#